data_AF-A0A9X8DJK5-F1
#
_entry.id   AF-A0A9X8DJK5-F1
#
_cell.length_a   1.000
_cell.length_b   1.000
_cell.length_c   1.000
_cell.angle_alpha   90.00
_cell.angle_beta   90.00
_cell.angle_gamma   90.00
#
_symmetry.space_group_name_H-M   'P 1'
#
loop_
_entity.id
_entity.type
_entity.pdbx_description
1 polymer ?
#
loop_
_entity_poly.entity_id
_entity_poly.type
_entity_poly.pdbx_seq_one_letter_code
_entity_poly.pdbx_strand_id
1 'polypeptide(L)'
;SLLATTDQMSLEAAISWIAEHQEDADIDAPIQFIDLAKQRKELTTEEKQAKVAELKRRIDEKKAQRAAQAKKDDVAREIARRNMGKDMASAREEYDAIQTRLVREKQAREKAEAKRERERLLKQIELDKAERRARKLAAATSLDAPERVSTTDVAAPSPGKPAATPEMQMQTSIDRLSQYRVGNDGLTALKTLLVYVTNVLDKPTELDKYGKINSANPAFKKRVGSFIGGLSFLRAIGFEKDLDGDLFVLHEPNEPRLRDAKLRLQKAIDAFPQ
;
A
#
# COMPACT_ATOMS: atom_id res chain seq x y z
N SER A 1 59.25 46.64 -27.52
CA SER A 1 58.40 47.12 -26.39
C SER A 1 57.16 46.28 -26.06
N LEU A 2 57.03 45.02 -26.51
CA LEU A 2 55.87 44.17 -26.15
C LEU A 2 56.12 43.29 -24.91
N LEU A 3 57.37 42.90 -24.63
CA LEU A 3 57.72 42.06 -23.48
C LEU A 3 57.59 42.76 -22.11
N ALA A 4 57.70 44.08 -22.06
CA ALA A 4 57.72 44.83 -20.79
C ALA A 4 56.33 45.14 -20.20
N THR A 5 55.24 44.81 -20.92
CA THR A 5 53.88 45.27 -20.54
C THR A 5 52.85 44.16 -20.39
N THR A 6 53.21 42.91 -20.64
CA THR A 6 52.30 41.77 -20.52
C THR A 6 52.82 40.76 -19.49
N ASP A 7 52.26 40.80 -18.29
CA ASP A 7 52.49 39.81 -17.22
C ASP A 7 51.83 38.44 -17.54
N GLN A 8 51.68 38.11 -18.83
CA GLN A 8 50.90 36.96 -19.33
C GLN A 8 51.53 36.25 -20.54
N MET A 9 52.79 36.49 -20.87
CA MET A 9 53.46 35.69 -21.91
C MET A 9 54.19 34.51 -21.25
N SER A 10 53.87 33.29 -21.71
CA SER A 10 54.60 32.09 -21.29
C SER A 10 56.06 32.15 -21.76
N LEU A 11 56.97 31.50 -21.05
CA LEU A 11 58.41 31.48 -21.37
C LEU A 11 58.68 31.10 -22.83
N GLU A 12 57.97 30.09 -23.34
CA GLU A 12 58.07 29.62 -24.73
C GLU A 12 57.66 30.70 -25.76
N ALA A 13 56.64 31.50 -25.45
CA ALA A 13 56.21 32.58 -26.32
C ALA A 13 57.23 33.72 -26.36
N ALA A 14 57.92 33.99 -25.24
CA ALA A 14 59.00 34.96 -25.18
C ALA A 14 60.23 34.48 -25.98
N ILE A 15 60.59 33.19 -25.88
CA ILE A 15 61.70 32.59 -26.63
C ILE A 15 61.43 32.65 -28.14
N SER A 16 60.22 32.26 -28.58
CA SER A 16 59.85 32.32 -30.00
C SER A 16 59.90 33.74 -30.56
N TRP A 17 59.48 34.73 -29.77
CA TRP A 17 59.50 36.13 -30.19
C TRP A 17 60.93 36.67 -30.34
N ILE A 18 61.82 36.37 -29.40
CA ILE A 18 63.23 36.77 -29.48
C ILE A 18 63.89 36.16 -30.71
N ALA A 19 63.68 34.87 -30.98
CA ALA A 19 64.26 34.19 -32.12
C ALA A 19 63.84 34.80 -33.47
N GLU A 20 62.58 35.26 -33.57
CA GLU A 20 62.03 35.85 -34.80
C GLU A 20 62.51 37.29 -35.03
N HIS A 21 62.84 38.03 -33.97
CA HIS A 21 63.19 39.45 -34.06
C HIS A 21 64.68 39.70 -33.87
N GLN A 22 65.51 38.67 -33.61
CA GLN A 22 66.94 38.80 -33.27
C GLN A 22 67.78 39.51 -34.34
N GLU A 23 67.35 39.50 -35.60
CA GLU A 23 68.04 40.14 -36.72
C GLU A 23 67.54 41.57 -37.01
N ASP A 24 66.56 42.07 -36.24
CA ASP A 24 66.04 43.43 -36.42
C ASP A 24 67.11 44.47 -36.07
N ALA A 25 67.34 45.41 -36.99
CA ALA A 25 68.42 46.40 -36.90
C ALA A 25 68.31 47.35 -35.68
N ASP A 26 67.16 47.37 -35.01
CA ASP A 26 66.84 48.19 -33.86
C ASP A 26 66.74 47.40 -32.54
N ILE A 27 67.06 46.10 -32.53
CA ILE A 27 67.01 45.29 -31.29
C ILE A 27 67.99 45.79 -30.21
N ASP A 28 69.17 46.26 -30.61
CA ASP A 28 70.21 46.80 -29.72
C ASP A 28 70.07 48.31 -29.48
N ALA A 29 69.06 48.95 -30.07
CA ALA A 29 68.83 50.37 -29.87
C ALA A 29 68.29 50.64 -28.45
N PRO A 30 68.72 51.73 -27.77
CA PRO A 30 68.18 52.08 -26.46
C PRO A 30 66.66 52.20 -26.51
N ILE A 31 65.98 51.46 -25.63
CA ILE A 31 64.51 51.42 -25.57
C ILE A 31 63.99 52.85 -25.39
N GLN A 32 63.39 53.39 -26.44
CA GLN A 32 62.75 54.68 -26.37
C GLN A 32 61.46 54.54 -25.57
N PHE A 33 61.45 55.08 -24.36
CA PHE A 33 60.25 55.26 -23.57
C PHE A 33 59.38 56.32 -24.26
N ILE A 34 58.57 55.88 -25.22
CA ILE A 34 57.49 56.69 -25.76
C ILE A 34 56.46 56.77 -24.64
N ASP A 35 56.39 57.94 -24.01
CA ASP A 35 55.36 58.26 -23.03
C ASP A 35 53.99 58.25 -23.75
N LEU A 36 53.33 57.09 -23.76
CA LEU A 36 52.02 56.88 -24.40
C LEU A 36 50.95 57.85 -23.88
N ALA A 37 51.20 58.49 -22.72
CA ALA A 37 50.38 59.57 -22.20
C ALA A 37 50.38 60.81 -23.11
N LYS A 38 51.50 61.13 -23.78
CA LYS A 38 51.61 62.27 -24.71
C LYS A 38 51.00 62.01 -26.08
N GLN A 39 50.84 60.74 -26.49
CA GLN A 39 50.19 60.38 -27.76
C GLN A 39 48.69 60.10 -27.63
N ARG A 40 48.15 60.05 -26.41
CA ARG A 40 46.69 60.04 -26.22
C ARG A 40 46.15 61.39 -26.66
N LYS A 41 45.59 61.46 -27.87
CA LYS A 41 44.70 62.58 -28.24
C LYS A 41 43.66 62.71 -27.13
N GLU A 42 43.77 63.79 -26.36
CA GLU A 42 42.79 64.12 -25.34
C GLU A 42 41.48 64.36 -26.06
N LEU A 43 40.61 63.34 -25.99
CA LEU A 43 39.28 63.38 -26.57
C LEU A 43 38.61 64.69 -26.11
N THR A 44 38.12 65.47 -27.07
CA THR A 44 37.50 66.77 -26.80
C THR A 44 36.34 66.61 -25.81
N THR A 45 36.02 67.65 -25.04
CA THR A 45 34.95 67.59 -24.03
C THR A 45 33.62 67.12 -24.61
N GLU A 46 33.35 67.44 -25.87
CA GLU A 46 32.16 67.04 -26.61
C GLU A 46 32.16 65.55 -26.99
N GLU A 47 33.28 65.02 -27.48
CA GLU A 47 33.41 63.58 -27.79
C GLU A 47 33.36 62.71 -26.52
N LYS A 48 33.84 63.23 -25.38
CA LYS A 48 33.72 62.55 -24.07
C LYS A 48 32.26 62.50 -23.63
N GLN A 49 31.52 63.59 -23.81
CA GLN A 49 30.08 63.64 -23.50
C GLN A 49 29.28 62.71 -24.41
N ALA A 50 29.61 62.64 -25.71
CA ALA A 50 28.99 61.71 -26.65
C ALA A 50 29.24 60.24 -26.26
N LYS A 51 30.47 59.89 -25.86
CA LYS A 51 30.78 58.53 -25.36
C LYS A 51 30.06 58.22 -24.04
N VAL A 52 29.93 59.18 -23.14
CA VAL A 52 29.16 59.00 -21.90
C VAL A 52 27.67 58.81 -22.20
N ALA A 53 27.11 59.55 -23.15
CA ALA A 53 25.72 59.39 -23.58
C ALA A 53 25.48 58.02 -24.22
N GLU A 54 26.38 57.55 -25.09
CA GLU A 54 26.31 56.21 -25.70
C GLU A 54 26.44 55.10 -24.64
N LEU A 55 27.35 55.25 -23.66
CA LEU A 55 27.47 54.30 -22.56
C LEU A 55 26.22 54.25 -21.69
N LYS A 56 25.60 55.41 -21.39
CA LYS A 56 24.31 55.46 -20.67
C LYS A 56 23.21 54.76 -21.45
N ARG A 57 23.11 55.00 -22.77
CA ARG A 57 22.13 54.33 -23.63
C ARG A 57 22.30 52.81 -23.62
N ARG A 58 23.54 52.31 -23.69
CA ARG A 58 23.85 50.87 -23.58
C ARG A 58 23.51 50.29 -22.20
N ILE A 59 23.70 51.05 -21.12
CA ILE A 59 23.33 50.62 -19.77
C ILE A 59 21.81 50.52 -19.64
N ASP A 60 21.08 51.51 -20.13
CA ASP A 60 19.61 51.54 -20.06
C ASP A 60 18.99 50.46 -20.94
N GLU A 61 19.54 50.22 -22.13
CA GLU A 61 19.14 49.10 -23.00
C GLU A 61 19.40 47.75 -22.31
N LYS A 62 20.58 47.57 -21.69
CA LYS A 62 20.90 46.35 -20.93
C LYS A 62 20.01 46.16 -19.70
N LYS A 63 19.63 47.24 -19.02
CA LYS A 63 18.66 47.20 -17.91
C LYS A 63 17.26 46.85 -18.40
N ALA A 64 16.82 47.43 -19.50
CA ALA A 64 15.52 47.12 -20.12
C ALA A 64 15.46 45.65 -20.58
N GLN A 65 16.52 45.14 -21.20
CA GLN A 65 16.63 43.73 -21.58
C GLN A 65 16.58 42.79 -20.36
N ARG A 66 17.33 43.10 -19.29
CA ARG A 66 17.29 42.31 -18.05
C ARG A 66 15.92 42.36 -17.37
N ALA A 67 15.26 43.52 -17.35
CA ALA A 67 13.92 43.65 -16.79
C ALA A 67 12.87 42.89 -17.62
N ALA A 68 12.98 42.90 -18.96
CA ALA A 68 12.12 42.13 -19.84
C ALA A 68 12.34 40.62 -19.67
N GLN A 69 13.58 40.18 -19.50
CA GLN A 69 13.92 38.78 -19.25
C GLN A 69 13.39 38.32 -17.89
N ALA A 70 13.61 39.09 -16.82
CA ALA A 70 13.09 38.77 -15.49
C ALA A 70 11.55 38.58 -15.49
N LYS A 71 10.82 39.44 -16.21
CA LYS A 71 9.36 39.29 -16.37
C LYS A 71 8.97 37.97 -17.06
N LYS A 72 9.73 37.55 -18.09
CA LYS A 72 9.49 36.26 -18.77
C LYS A 72 9.80 35.09 -17.85
N ASP A 73 10.88 35.17 -17.09
CA ASP A 73 11.31 34.13 -16.16
C ASP A 73 10.30 33.98 -15.00
N ASP A 74 9.71 35.08 -14.54
CA ASP A 74 8.65 35.07 -13.51
C ASP A 74 7.35 34.44 -14.03
N VAL A 75 6.93 34.78 -15.24
CA VAL A 75 5.78 34.14 -15.89
C VAL A 75 6.04 32.64 -16.10
N ALA A 76 7.24 32.26 -16.55
CA ALA A 76 7.62 30.87 -16.73
C ALA A 76 7.63 30.10 -15.39
N ARG A 77 8.13 30.70 -14.31
CA ARG A 77 8.08 30.11 -12.95
C ARG A 77 6.64 29.89 -12.48
N GLU A 78 5.77 30.87 -12.67
CA GLU A 78 4.37 30.74 -12.24
C GLU A 78 3.61 29.70 -13.07
N ILE A 79 3.88 29.58 -14.37
CA ILE A 79 3.34 28.51 -15.22
C ILE A 79 3.86 27.15 -14.75
N ALA A 80 5.17 27.02 -14.51
CA ALA A 80 5.78 25.77 -14.04
C ALA A 80 5.19 25.34 -12.69
N ARG A 81 4.96 26.26 -11.76
CA ARG A 81 4.30 25.98 -10.48
C ARG A 81 2.89 25.41 -10.67
N ARG A 82 2.09 26.03 -11.54
CA ARG A 82 0.72 25.59 -11.83
C ARG A 82 0.68 24.24 -12.53
N ASN A 83 1.58 24.01 -13.47
CA ASN A 83 1.67 22.74 -14.19
C ASN A 83 2.12 21.62 -13.26
N MET A 84 3.16 21.82 -12.45
CA MET A 84 3.57 20.83 -11.45
C MET A 84 2.45 20.47 -10.48
N GLY A 85 1.64 21.43 -10.04
CA GLY A 85 0.48 21.16 -9.19
C GLY A 85 -0.60 20.31 -9.89
N LYS A 86 -0.87 20.57 -11.17
CA LYS A 86 -1.81 19.80 -11.98
C LYS A 86 -1.29 18.40 -12.30
N ASP A 87 -0.02 18.28 -12.65
CA ASP A 87 0.61 17.01 -13.00
C ASP A 87 0.63 16.07 -11.79
N MET A 88 0.93 16.59 -10.59
CA MET A 88 0.88 15.81 -9.35
C MET A 88 -0.55 15.35 -9.01
N ALA A 89 -1.56 16.18 -9.26
CA ALA A 89 -2.96 15.80 -9.06
C ALA A 89 -3.40 14.72 -10.07
N SER A 90 -3.06 14.88 -11.35
CA SER A 90 -3.36 13.91 -12.41
C SER A 90 -2.69 12.57 -12.14
N ALA A 91 -1.39 12.58 -11.82
CA ALA A 91 -0.63 11.36 -11.54
C ALA A 91 -1.20 10.59 -10.33
N ARG A 92 -1.69 11.30 -9.30
CA ARG A 92 -2.35 10.68 -8.15
C ARG A 92 -3.70 10.07 -8.51
N GLU A 93 -4.52 10.78 -9.29
CA GLU A 93 -5.81 10.28 -9.76
C GLU A 93 -5.65 9.04 -10.66
N GLU A 94 -4.68 9.05 -11.57
CA GLU A 94 -4.34 7.90 -12.41
C GLU A 94 -3.88 6.70 -11.57
N TYR A 95 -3.02 6.92 -10.58
CA TYR A 95 -2.57 5.86 -9.67
C TYR A 95 -3.74 5.24 -8.90
N ASP A 96 -4.61 6.06 -8.30
CA ASP A 96 -5.77 5.60 -7.54
C ASP A 96 -6.79 4.87 -8.44
N ALA A 97 -6.97 5.34 -9.69
CA ALA A 97 -7.80 4.68 -10.69
C ALA A 97 -7.25 3.30 -11.09
N ILE A 98 -5.93 3.20 -11.31
CA ILE A 98 -5.26 1.93 -11.62
C ILE A 98 -5.41 0.95 -10.45
N GLN A 99 -5.17 1.39 -9.21
CA GLN A 99 -5.33 0.55 -8.02
C GLN A 99 -6.77 0.03 -7.88
N THR A 100 -7.75 0.92 -8.01
CA THR A 100 -9.17 0.56 -7.92
C THR A 100 -9.58 -0.43 -9.01
N ARG A 101 -9.09 -0.22 -10.24
CA ARG A 101 -9.32 -1.14 -11.36
C ARG A 101 -8.73 -2.52 -11.07
N LEU A 102 -7.49 -2.58 -10.61
CA LEU A 102 -6.80 -3.84 -10.31
C LEU A 102 -7.51 -4.64 -9.20
N VAL A 103 -7.96 -3.95 -8.15
CA VAL A 103 -8.72 -4.59 -7.06
C VAL A 103 -10.06 -5.15 -7.58
N ARG A 104 -10.78 -4.38 -8.40
CA ARG A 104 -12.05 -4.83 -9.00
C ARG A 104 -11.85 -6.04 -9.91
N GLU A 105 -10.81 -6.02 -10.74
CA GLU A 105 -10.47 -7.13 -11.63
C GLU A 105 -10.10 -8.40 -10.86
N LYS A 106 -9.28 -8.26 -9.80
CA LYS A 106 -8.92 -9.37 -8.90
C LYS A 106 -10.16 -9.96 -8.23
N GLN A 107 -11.05 -9.14 -7.69
CA GLN A 107 -12.30 -9.60 -7.07
C GLN A 107 -13.22 -10.30 -8.07
N ALA A 108 -13.33 -9.77 -9.30
CA ALA A 108 -14.12 -10.39 -10.36
C ALA A 108 -13.55 -11.76 -10.76
N ARG A 109 -12.22 -11.87 -10.87
CA ARG A 109 -11.53 -13.13 -11.16
C ARG A 109 -11.71 -14.16 -10.06
N GLU A 110 -11.49 -13.79 -8.80
CA GLU A 110 -11.70 -14.67 -7.64
C GLU A 110 -13.16 -15.15 -7.56
N LYS A 111 -14.13 -14.25 -7.79
CA LYS A 111 -15.55 -14.61 -7.83
C LYS A 111 -15.88 -15.59 -8.97
N ALA A 112 -15.28 -15.40 -10.15
CA ALA A 112 -15.47 -16.29 -11.29
C ALA A 112 -14.85 -17.67 -11.05
N GLU A 113 -13.64 -17.73 -10.47
CA GLU A 113 -12.98 -18.99 -10.11
C GLU A 113 -13.75 -19.74 -9.02
N ALA A 114 -14.19 -19.03 -7.96
CA ALA A 114 -15.04 -19.62 -6.92
C ALA A 114 -16.38 -20.15 -7.47
N LYS A 115 -16.99 -19.45 -8.44
CA LYS A 115 -18.20 -19.95 -9.12
C LYS A 115 -17.91 -21.23 -9.91
N ARG A 116 -16.80 -21.28 -10.67
CA ARG A 116 -16.39 -22.48 -11.41
C ARG A 116 -16.10 -23.67 -10.48
N GLU A 117 -15.43 -23.44 -9.35
CA GLU A 117 -15.19 -24.50 -8.36
C GLU A 117 -16.49 -24.99 -7.72
N ARG A 118 -17.40 -24.07 -7.36
CA ARG A 118 -18.73 -24.43 -6.85
C ARG A 118 -19.51 -25.26 -7.85
N GLU A 119 -19.48 -24.92 -9.14
CA GLU A 119 -20.12 -25.70 -10.19
C GLU A 119 -19.48 -27.09 -10.38
N ARG A 120 -18.15 -27.19 -10.29
CA ARG A 120 -17.43 -28.49 -10.32
C ARG A 120 -17.86 -29.37 -9.15
N LEU A 121 -17.88 -28.83 -7.93
CA LEU A 121 -18.31 -29.55 -6.73
C LEU A 121 -19.78 -29.97 -6.83
N LEU A 122 -20.65 -29.10 -7.34
CA LEU A 122 -22.06 -29.43 -7.52
C LEU A 122 -22.26 -30.59 -8.49
N LYS A 123 -21.53 -30.60 -9.61
CA LYS A 123 -21.54 -31.73 -10.57
C LYS A 123 -21.04 -33.02 -9.93
N GLN A 124 -19.99 -32.94 -9.12
CA GLN A 124 -19.45 -34.12 -8.42
C GLN A 124 -20.44 -34.67 -7.39
N ILE A 125 -21.15 -33.80 -6.66
CA ILE A 125 -22.23 -34.19 -5.74
C ILE A 125 -23.41 -34.80 -6.51
N GLU A 126 -23.74 -34.26 -7.68
CA GLU A 126 -24.82 -34.79 -8.51
C GLU A 126 -24.51 -36.21 -9.01
N LEU A 127 -23.27 -36.45 -9.44
CA LEU A 127 -22.80 -37.78 -9.83
C LEU A 127 -22.82 -38.76 -8.65
N ASP A 128 -22.28 -38.40 -7.47
CA ASP A 128 -22.35 -39.25 -6.26
C ASP A 128 -23.80 -39.54 -5.85
N LYS A 129 -24.69 -38.53 -5.94
CA LYS A 129 -26.11 -38.69 -5.63
C LYS A 129 -26.84 -39.55 -6.65
N ALA A 130 -26.45 -39.50 -7.93
CA ALA A 130 -26.99 -40.35 -8.98
C ALA A 130 -26.49 -41.80 -8.81
N GLU A 131 -25.20 -42.00 -8.56
CA GLU A 131 -24.60 -43.31 -8.29
C GLU A 131 -25.22 -43.97 -7.06
N ARG A 132 -25.39 -43.24 -5.96
CA ARG A 132 -26.08 -43.75 -4.76
C ARG A 132 -27.52 -44.14 -5.04
N ARG A 133 -28.25 -43.34 -5.84
CA ARG A 133 -29.63 -43.68 -6.25
C ARG A 133 -29.65 -44.94 -7.12
N ALA A 134 -28.74 -45.05 -8.08
CA ALA A 134 -28.63 -46.23 -8.94
C ALA A 134 -28.26 -47.48 -8.13
N ARG A 135 -27.31 -47.38 -7.19
CA ARG A 135 -26.93 -48.48 -6.29
C ARG A 135 -28.06 -48.89 -5.34
N LYS A 136 -28.82 -47.91 -4.80
CA LYS A 136 -30.01 -48.19 -3.98
C LYS A 136 -31.11 -48.88 -4.79
N LEU A 137 -31.30 -48.47 -6.05
CA LEU A 137 -32.26 -49.11 -6.96
C LEU A 137 -31.80 -50.53 -7.34
N ALA A 138 -30.52 -50.73 -7.64
CA ALA A 138 -29.93 -52.04 -7.93
C ALA A 138 -30.02 -53.00 -6.73
N ALA A 139 -29.79 -52.49 -5.52
CA ALA A 139 -29.96 -53.25 -4.28
C ALA A 139 -31.44 -53.61 -4.01
N ALA A 140 -32.40 -52.80 -4.48
CA ALA A 140 -33.82 -53.10 -4.35
C ALA A 140 -34.32 -54.13 -5.38
N THR A 141 -33.61 -54.32 -6.50
CA THR A 141 -33.97 -55.29 -7.56
C THR A 141 -33.27 -56.65 -7.43
N SER A 142 -32.31 -56.81 -6.51
CA SER A 142 -31.59 -58.08 -6.30
C SER A 142 -32.27 -58.91 -5.21
N LEU A 143 -32.99 -59.96 -5.61
CA LEU A 143 -33.58 -60.97 -4.72
C LEU A 143 -32.56 -62.09 -4.46
N ASP A 144 -31.59 -61.90 -3.54
CA ASP A 144 -30.94 -63.00 -2.81
C ASP A 144 -30.09 -62.51 -1.60
N ALA A 145 -30.46 -62.99 -0.40
CA ALA A 145 -29.77 -63.13 0.91
C ALA A 145 -29.09 -61.92 1.63
N PRO A 146 -28.82 -62.04 2.96
CA PRO A 146 -29.75 -62.21 4.07
C PRO A 146 -29.81 -60.98 5.00
N GLU A 147 -30.82 -61.02 5.85
CA GLU A 147 -31.28 -60.08 6.87
C GLU A 147 -30.19 -59.33 7.66
N ARG A 148 -30.16 -57.99 7.54
CA ARG A 148 -29.59 -57.10 8.56
C ARG A 148 -30.61 -56.01 8.88
N VAL A 149 -31.25 -56.18 10.03
CA VAL A 149 -32.20 -55.29 10.69
C VAL A 149 -31.82 -53.81 10.51
N SER A 150 -32.66 -53.10 9.77
CA SER A 150 -32.66 -51.64 9.65
C SER A 150 -34.02 -51.16 10.15
N THR A 151 -34.04 -50.54 11.33
CA THR A 151 -35.23 -49.91 11.90
C THR A 151 -35.44 -48.54 11.25
N THR A 152 -36.50 -48.46 10.43
CA THR A 152 -37.42 -47.34 10.17
C THR A 152 -36.94 -45.89 10.35
N ASP A 153 -36.99 -45.17 9.23
CA ASP A 153 -37.07 -43.71 9.11
C ASP A 153 -38.29 -43.12 9.87
N VAL A 154 -38.05 -42.05 10.63
CA VAL A 154 -38.98 -40.92 10.76
C VAL A 154 -38.19 -39.65 10.41
N ALA A 155 -38.76 -38.85 9.52
CA ALA A 155 -38.13 -37.74 8.82
C ALA A 155 -37.58 -36.61 9.74
N ALA A 156 -36.30 -36.26 9.57
CA ALA A 156 -35.65 -34.96 9.94
C ALA A 156 -34.21 -34.91 9.32
N PRO A 157 -33.54 -33.75 9.22
CA PRO A 157 -32.56 -33.45 8.16
C PRO A 157 -31.20 -34.16 8.29
N SER A 158 -30.57 -34.38 7.13
CA SER A 158 -29.24 -34.93 6.78
C SER A 158 -28.23 -35.32 7.88
N PRO A 159 -27.50 -36.44 7.74
CA PRO A 159 -26.58 -36.93 8.76
C PRO A 159 -25.37 -36.00 8.88
N GLY A 160 -25.41 -35.14 9.89
CA GLY A 160 -24.24 -34.45 10.37
C GLY A 160 -23.18 -35.46 10.82
N LYS A 161 -21.92 -35.09 10.68
CA LYS A 161 -20.84 -35.63 11.52
C LYS A 161 -21.36 -35.75 12.96
N PRO A 162 -20.96 -36.76 13.76
CA PRO A 162 -21.37 -36.86 15.15
C PRO A 162 -21.22 -35.48 15.78
N ALA A 163 -22.35 -34.91 16.21
CA ALA A 163 -22.41 -33.52 16.64
C ALA A 163 -21.44 -33.39 17.81
N ALA A 164 -20.23 -32.89 17.52
CA ALA A 164 -19.23 -32.65 18.53
C ALA A 164 -19.89 -31.77 19.58
N THR A 165 -19.79 -32.16 20.85
CA THR A 165 -20.37 -31.38 21.93
C THR A 165 -19.86 -29.92 21.84
N PRO A 166 -20.65 -28.92 22.26
CA PRO A 166 -20.21 -27.53 22.24
C PRO A 166 -18.80 -27.35 22.85
N GLU A 167 -18.48 -28.13 23.88
CA GLU A 167 -17.16 -28.21 24.52
C GLU A 167 -16.04 -28.67 23.58
N MET A 168 -16.25 -29.77 22.85
CA MET A 168 -15.29 -30.26 21.85
C MET A 168 -15.13 -29.26 20.69
N GLN A 169 -16.21 -28.59 20.29
CA GLN A 169 -16.16 -27.55 19.26
C GLN A 169 -15.36 -26.33 19.72
N MET A 170 -15.52 -25.89 20.97
CA MET A 170 -14.71 -24.83 21.57
C MET A 170 -13.23 -25.21 21.56
N GLN A 171 -12.88 -26.42 22.02
CA GLN A 171 -11.49 -26.87 22.06
C GLN A 171 -10.87 -26.95 20.65
N THR A 172 -11.57 -27.59 19.70
CA THR A 172 -11.11 -27.71 18.31
C THR A 172 -10.91 -26.33 17.66
N SER A 173 -11.77 -25.37 18.01
CA SER A 173 -11.67 -24.00 17.50
C SER A 173 -10.46 -23.27 18.07
N ILE A 174 -10.18 -23.43 19.37
CA ILE A 174 -8.99 -22.91 20.04
C ILE A 174 -7.72 -23.52 19.44
N ASP A 175 -7.70 -24.84 19.23
CA ASP A 175 -6.54 -25.54 18.65
C ASP A 175 -6.26 -25.08 17.21
N ARG A 176 -7.30 -24.74 16.44
CA ARG A 176 -7.13 -24.12 15.12
C ARG A 176 -6.59 -22.70 15.23
N LEU A 177 -7.07 -21.91 16.18
CA LEU A 177 -6.57 -20.55 16.40
C LEU A 177 -5.11 -20.54 16.87
N SER A 178 -4.67 -21.54 17.64
CA SER A 178 -3.29 -21.67 18.11
C SER A 178 -2.29 -22.05 17.00
N GLN A 179 -2.77 -22.53 15.85
CA GLN A 179 -1.93 -22.80 14.68
C GLN A 179 -1.52 -21.52 13.92
N TYR A 180 -2.29 -20.42 14.06
CA TYR A 180 -1.99 -19.14 13.41
C TYR A 180 -0.92 -18.37 14.18
N ARG A 181 0.33 -18.82 14.04
CA ARG A 181 1.51 -18.24 14.74
C ARG A 181 2.12 -17.04 14.02
N VAL A 182 1.95 -16.95 12.71
CA VAL A 182 2.51 -15.84 11.92
C VAL A 182 1.87 -14.52 12.37
N GLY A 183 2.70 -13.56 12.78
CA GLY A 183 2.24 -12.22 13.17
C GLY A 183 1.43 -12.15 14.46
N ASN A 184 1.42 -13.20 15.30
CA ASN A 184 0.58 -13.28 16.51
C ASN A 184 -0.93 -13.09 16.24
N ASP A 185 -1.37 -13.43 15.03
CA ASP A 185 -2.76 -13.30 14.61
C ASP A 185 -3.68 -14.22 15.44
N GLY A 186 -3.26 -15.47 15.68
CA GLY A 186 -3.98 -16.43 16.52
C GLY A 186 -4.11 -15.96 17.97
N LEU A 187 -3.03 -15.43 18.55
CA LEU A 187 -3.04 -14.86 19.90
C LEU A 187 -3.98 -13.66 20.00
N THR A 188 -3.97 -12.79 18.98
CA THR A 188 -4.85 -11.62 18.90
C THR A 188 -6.32 -12.05 18.80
N ALA A 189 -6.61 -13.11 18.02
CA ALA A 189 -7.93 -13.69 17.92
C ALA A 189 -8.44 -14.24 19.26
N LEU A 190 -7.61 -15.05 19.94
CA LEU A 190 -7.93 -15.64 21.24
C LEU A 190 -8.19 -14.57 22.31
N LYS A 191 -7.34 -13.53 22.38
CA LYS A 191 -7.55 -12.38 23.28
C LYS A 191 -8.85 -11.63 22.98
N THR A 192 -9.17 -11.44 21.70
CA THR A 192 -10.41 -10.76 21.29
C THR A 192 -11.65 -11.57 21.70
N LEU A 193 -11.62 -12.90 21.49
CA LEU A 193 -12.68 -13.80 21.95
C LEU A 193 -12.83 -13.79 23.47
N LEU A 194 -11.71 -13.77 24.21
CA LEU A 194 -11.72 -13.68 25.67
C LEU A 194 -12.41 -12.40 26.15
N VAL A 195 -12.17 -11.27 25.49
CA VAL A 195 -12.85 -10.00 25.80
C VAL A 195 -14.35 -10.11 25.58
N TYR A 196 -14.81 -10.73 24.48
CA TYR A 196 -16.25 -10.92 24.25
C TYR A 196 -16.91 -11.77 25.34
N VAL A 197 -16.29 -12.90 25.69
CA VAL A 197 -16.82 -13.78 26.75
C VAL A 197 -16.79 -13.10 28.12
N THR A 198 -15.70 -12.39 28.44
CA THR A 198 -15.52 -11.70 29.73
C THR A 198 -16.52 -10.56 29.89
N ASN A 199 -16.76 -9.77 28.85
CA ASN A 199 -17.75 -8.69 28.90
C ASN A 199 -19.17 -9.21 29.16
N VAL A 200 -19.55 -10.35 28.56
CA VAL A 200 -20.86 -10.96 28.80
C VAL A 200 -20.98 -11.51 30.23
N LEU A 201 -19.92 -12.10 30.77
CA LEU A 201 -19.91 -12.66 32.13
C LEU A 201 -19.87 -11.58 33.22
N ASP A 202 -19.08 -10.53 33.04
CA ASP A 202 -18.86 -9.50 34.07
C ASP A 202 -20.02 -8.48 34.10
N LYS A 203 -20.76 -8.34 32.99
CA LYS A 203 -21.86 -7.38 32.85
C LYS A 203 -23.12 -8.02 32.26
N PRO A 204 -23.78 -8.94 32.98
CA PRO A 204 -24.96 -9.64 32.49
C PRO A 204 -26.16 -8.70 32.24
N THR A 205 -26.22 -7.53 32.92
CA THR A 205 -27.27 -6.51 32.73
C THR A 205 -27.17 -5.74 31.41
N GLU A 206 -26.03 -5.78 30.72
CA GLU A 206 -25.79 -5.11 29.44
C GLU A 206 -25.72 -6.11 28.26
N LEU A 207 -26.45 -7.23 28.35
CA LEU A 207 -26.48 -8.26 27.30
C LEU A 207 -26.88 -7.71 25.93
N ASP A 208 -27.78 -6.72 25.88
CA ASP A 208 -28.18 -6.08 24.64
C ASP A 208 -27.03 -5.40 23.87
N LYS A 209 -25.95 -5.06 24.57
CA LYS A 209 -24.75 -4.43 24.01
C LYS A 209 -23.62 -5.43 23.82
N TYR A 210 -23.34 -6.26 24.83
CA TYR A 210 -22.20 -7.20 24.80
C TYR A 210 -22.53 -8.56 24.17
N GLY A 211 -23.81 -8.90 24.06
CA GLY A 211 -24.33 -10.03 23.32
C GLY A 211 -24.47 -9.77 21.82
N LYS A 212 -24.14 -8.56 21.33
CA LYS A 212 -24.20 -8.21 19.90
C LYS A 212 -22.81 -7.87 19.36
N ILE A 213 -22.38 -8.55 18.31
CA ILE A 213 -21.08 -8.32 17.66
C ILE A 213 -21.33 -8.01 16.19
N ASN A 214 -20.91 -6.82 15.73
CA ASN A 214 -21.01 -6.44 14.33
C ASN A 214 -19.90 -7.12 13.51
N SER A 215 -20.30 -8.03 12.62
CA SER A 215 -19.41 -8.77 11.72
C SER A 215 -18.84 -7.94 10.56
N ALA A 216 -19.49 -6.82 10.19
CA ALA A 216 -18.97 -5.88 9.19
C ALA A 216 -17.84 -5.00 9.75
N ASN A 217 -17.65 -4.95 11.08
CA ASN A 217 -16.55 -4.20 11.69
C ASN A 217 -15.19 -4.74 11.19
N PRO A 218 -14.34 -3.88 10.56
CA PRO A 218 -13.03 -4.29 10.07
C PRO A 218 -12.13 -4.92 11.14
N ALA A 219 -12.23 -4.45 12.39
CA ALA A 219 -11.46 -4.99 13.50
C ALA A 219 -11.90 -6.42 13.85
N PHE A 220 -13.22 -6.67 13.88
CA PHE A 220 -13.75 -8.02 14.08
C PHE A 220 -13.34 -8.93 12.93
N LYS A 221 -13.51 -8.49 11.67
CA LYS A 221 -13.16 -9.27 10.49
C LYS A 221 -11.69 -9.66 10.51
N LYS A 222 -10.78 -8.71 10.76
CA LYS A 222 -9.34 -8.98 10.82
C LYS A 222 -8.96 -9.93 11.96
N ARG A 223 -9.55 -9.77 13.15
CA ARG A 223 -9.11 -10.50 14.37
C ARG A 223 -9.83 -11.82 14.61
N VAL A 224 -11.08 -11.97 14.20
CA VAL A 224 -11.91 -13.15 14.52
C VAL A 224 -12.64 -13.67 13.28
N GLY A 225 -13.24 -12.78 12.49
CA GLY A 225 -14.10 -13.14 11.36
C GLY A 225 -13.37 -13.81 10.18
N SER A 226 -12.08 -13.52 9.97
CA SER A 226 -11.25 -14.17 8.96
C SER A 226 -10.79 -15.57 9.36
N PHE A 227 -10.92 -15.95 10.63
CA PHE A 227 -10.47 -17.24 11.13
C PHE A 227 -11.65 -18.22 11.28
N ILE A 228 -11.54 -19.38 10.63
CA ILE A 228 -12.56 -20.44 10.71
C ILE A 228 -12.77 -20.88 12.17
N GLY A 229 -11.69 -20.94 12.95
CA GLY A 229 -11.75 -21.23 14.39
C GLY A 229 -12.50 -20.16 15.18
N GLY A 230 -12.35 -18.88 14.84
CA GLY A 230 -13.05 -17.78 15.51
C GLY A 230 -14.56 -17.86 15.34
N LEU A 231 -15.04 -18.04 14.11
CA LEU A 231 -16.48 -18.17 13.83
C LEU A 231 -17.09 -19.45 14.42
N SER A 232 -16.35 -20.56 14.38
CA SER A 232 -16.79 -21.84 14.97
C SER A 232 -16.91 -21.74 16.49
N PHE A 233 -15.97 -21.03 17.14
CA PHE A 233 -16.00 -20.79 18.57
C PHE A 233 -17.23 -19.97 18.99
N LEU A 234 -17.53 -18.88 18.28
CA LEU A 234 -18.69 -18.03 18.55
C LEU A 234 -20.00 -18.83 18.49
N ARG A 235 -20.16 -19.70 17.50
CA ARG A 235 -21.33 -20.59 17.41
C ARG A 235 -21.38 -21.61 18.56
N ALA A 236 -20.25 -22.17 18.96
CA ALA A 236 -20.19 -23.15 20.05
C ALA A 236 -20.63 -22.56 21.39
N ILE A 237 -20.27 -21.29 21.67
CA ILE A 237 -20.69 -20.60 22.90
C ILE A 237 -22.14 -20.10 22.84
N GLY A 238 -22.75 -20.00 21.65
CA GLY A 238 -24.16 -19.66 21.45
C GLY A 238 -24.43 -18.37 20.67
N PHE A 239 -23.43 -17.73 20.08
CA PHE A 239 -23.69 -16.62 19.15
C PHE A 239 -24.21 -17.15 17.82
N GLU A 240 -25.35 -16.64 17.40
CA GLU A 240 -25.95 -16.94 16.11
C GLU A 240 -25.78 -15.75 15.18
N LYS A 241 -25.53 -16.03 13.89
CA LYS A 241 -25.50 -14.97 12.89
C LYS A 241 -26.93 -14.69 12.48
N ASP A 242 -27.33 -13.43 12.55
CA ASP A 242 -28.63 -12.99 12.06
C ASP A 242 -28.74 -13.26 10.54
N LEU A 243 -29.92 -13.70 10.09
CA LEU A 243 -30.15 -14.16 8.71
C LEU A 243 -30.09 -13.00 7.69
N ASP A 244 -30.53 -11.82 8.11
CA ASP A 244 -30.59 -10.60 7.29
C ASP A 244 -29.54 -9.55 7.69
N GLY A 245 -28.85 -9.76 8.82
CA GLY A 245 -27.92 -8.81 9.41
C GLY A 245 -26.46 -9.23 9.37
N ASP A 246 -25.56 -8.25 9.35
CA ASP A 246 -24.13 -8.46 9.61
C ASP A 246 -23.85 -8.53 11.13
N LEU A 247 -24.76 -9.06 11.94
CA LEU A 247 -24.64 -9.12 13.40
C LEU A 247 -24.60 -10.58 13.89
N PHE A 248 -23.72 -10.84 14.85
CA PHE A 248 -23.79 -12.02 15.70
C PHE A 248 -24.50 -11.65 16.99
N VAL A 249 -25.50 -12.42 17.37
CA VAL A 249 -26.34 -12.17 18.55
C VAL A 249 -26.32 -13.40 19.47
N LEU A 250 -26.11 -13.17 20.75
CA LEU A 250 -26.25 -14.17 21.81
C LEU A 250 -27.61 -13.98 22.46
N HIS A 251 -28.58 -14.83 22.10
CA HIS A 251 -29.95 -14.74 22.61
C HIS A 251 -30.06 -15.22 24.07
N GLU A 252 -29.40 -16.33 24.39
CA GLU A 252 -29.46 -16.94 25.72
C GLU A 252 -28.04 -17.22 26.24
N PRO A 253 -27.53 -16.42 27.20
CA PRO A 253 -26.20 -16.62 27.76
C PRO A 253 -26.22 -17.84 28.69
N ASN A 254 -25.61 -18.94 28.26
CA ASN A 254 -25.36 -20.08 29.13
C ASN A 254 -24.11 -19.80 29.98
N GLU A 255 -24.31 -19.33 31.21
CA GLU A 255 -23.23 -18.92 32.10
C GLU A 255 -22.18 -20.04 32.39
N PRO A 256 -22.56 -21.29 32.71
CA PRO A 256 -21.59 -22.39 32.85
C PRO A 256 -20.72 -22.59 31.61
N ARG A 257 -21.33 -22.55 30.42
CA ARG A 257 -20.61 -22.70 29.14
C ARG A 257 -19.67 -21.52 28.89
N LEU A 258 -20.10 -20.29 29.18
CA LEU A 258 -19.27 -19.09 29.05
C LEU A 258 -18.08 -19.10 30.03
N ARG A 259 -18.27 -19.59 31.26
CA ARG A 259 -17.18 -19.76 32.24
C ARG A 259 -16.16 -20.80 31.78
N ASP A 260 -16.61 -21.94 31.26
CA ASP A 260 -15.72 -22.95 30.65
C ASP A 260 -14.96 -22.37 29.44
N ALA A 261 -15.66 -21.64 28.57
CA ALA A 261 -15.07 -20.94 27.43
C ALA A 261 -13.97 -19.96 27.86
N LYS A 262 -14.23 -19.15 28.91
CA LYS A 262 -13.25 -18.21 29.49
C LYS A 262 -12.01 -18.94 29.98
N LEU A 263 -12.17 -20.04 30.72
CA LEU A 263 -11.07 -20.83 31.26
C LEU A 263 -10.20 -21.44 30.15
N ARG A 264 -10.82 -22.02 29.12
CA ARG A 264 -10.11 -22.61 27.98
C ARG A 264 -9.34 -21.58 27.17
N LEU A 265 -9.95 -20.41 26.93
CA LEU A 265 -9.28 -19.31 26.24
C LEU A 265 -8.08 -18.81 27.04
N GLN A 266 -8.21 -18.62 28.35
CA GLN A 266 -7.11 -18.17 29.19
C GLN A 266 -5.95 -19.18 29.17
N LYS A 267 -6.25 -20.47 29.36
CA LYS A 267 -5.24 -21.54 29.29
C LYS A 267 -4.52 -21.57 27.94
N ALA A 268 -5.25 -21.36 26.85
CA ALA A 268 -4.67 -21.36 25.50
C ALA A 268 -3.82 -20.11 25.22
N ILE A 269 -4.18 -18.96 25.78
CA ILE A 269 -3.39 -17.72 25.70
C ILE A 269 -2.08 -17.89 26.48
N ASP A 270 -2.15 -18.46 27.69
CA ASP A 270 -0.98 -18.67 28.55
C ASP A 270 -0.03 -19.73 27.96
N ALA A 271 -0.59 -20.75 27.29
CA ALA A 271 0.18 -21.77 26.57
C ALA A 271 0.64 -21.35 25.17
N PHE A 272 0.26 -20.16 24.69
CA PHE A 272 0.65 -19.70 23.37
C PHE A 272 2.15 -19.35 23.38
N PRO A 273 2.97 -19.96 22.51
CA PRO A 273 4.40 -19.68 22.47
C PRO A 273 4.62 -18.20 22.09
N GLN A 274 5.37 -17.49 22.94
CA GLN A 274 5.77 -16.09 22.75
C GLN A 274 6.73 -15.94 21.57
#